data_AF-A0A1Q6YLZ5-F1
#
_entry.id   AF-A0A1Q6YLZ5-F1
#
_cell.length_a   1.000
_cell.length_b   1.000
_cell.length_c   1.000
_cell.angle_alpha   90.00
_cell.angle_beta   90.00
_cell.angle_gamma   90.00
#
_symmetry.space_group_name_H-M   'P 1'
#
loop_
_entity.id
_entity.type
_entity.pdbx_description
1 polymer ?
#
loop_
_entity_poly.entity_id
_entity_poly.type
_entity_poly.pdbx_seq_one_letter_code
_entity_poly.pdbx_strand_id
1 'polypeptide(L)'
;MAKLTFLGAAGCVTGSKYLVEAAGKRLLVDCGIFQGSQELQDRNYKPLPVDSKTINYLVLTHAHLDHTGWLPVLAKSGYRGPIFANPATIELTTILLKDSAHLQQEDTLHARIHKDSRHPNPVPLYTAEDVDPTLKLIKTMPRSGSFDISPEFRVTSYDAGHILGSSSLDLTITEGGKKTVVVFSGDIGRYNQAILKDPATPPSSADVLICESTYGDREHPEGDPAELLAQIVNRVAKRGGSIVIPSFAIGRTQTFMYYLRQLEDQQRIPRLPVYVDSPMALSATDLYVKHKEDHDLEFTREEGSDGKGDPLNVHEFHLTRSVEESKAINDVKKSCIIISASGMISGGRVLHHLVQRLPDPRNAVILAGFQAEGTRGRALQEGAKSLKIYGQDVPVGAEIVEMGQFSAHAGKSELLHWLTALPAPPRQTYLTHGETAAAQALQAAITEKFRWKAAVARYMDSVPVGE
;
A
#
# COMPACT_ATOMS: atom_id res chain seq x y z
N MET A 1 -21.60 24.57 7.20
CA MET A 1 -20.45 24.77 6.31
C MET A 1 -19.61 23.53 6.38
N ALA A 2 -19.44 22.87 5.23
CA ALA A 2 -18.65 21.65 5.13
C ALA A 2 -17.18 21.90 5.50
N LYS A 3 -16.61 20.99 6.29
CA LYS A 3 -15.23 21.04 6.80
C LYS A 3 -14.51 19.72 6.54
N LEU A 4 -13.22 19.79 6.24
CA LEU A 4 -12.32 18.64 6.11
C LEU A 4 -11.24 18.74 7.19
N THR A 5 -10.97 17.64 7.89
CA THR A 5 -9.89 17.53 8.89
C THR A 5 -8.91 16.43 8.51
N PHE A 6 -7.62 16.74 8.51
CA PHE A 6 -6.55 15.79 8.19
C PHE A 6 -6.12 15.01 9.43
N LEU A 7 -6.65 13.80 9.61
CA LEU A 7 -6.38 12.96 10.79
C LEU A 7 -5.22 11.96 10.57
N GLY A 8 -4.50 12.07 9.46
CA GLY A 8 -3.31 11.30 9.12
C GLY A 8 -2.87 11.51 7.68
N ALA A 9 -1.80 10.84 7.26
CA ALA A 9 -1.15 11.04 5.96
C ALA A 9 -0.88 12.53 5.61
N ALA A 10 -0.53 13.34 6.60
CA ALA A 10 -0.31 14.77 6.44
C ALA A 10 1.09 15.12 7.00
N GLY A 11 2.03 15.34 6.08
CA GLY A 11 3.47 15.39 6.38
C GLY A 11 4.11 14.02 6.58
N CYS A 12 3.38 12.94 6.30
CA CYS A 12 3.86 11.56 6.28
C CYS A 12 3.10 10.75 5.22
N VAL A 13 3.61 9.56 4.88
CA VAL A 13 2.95 8.63 3.95
C VAL A 13 1.79 7.94 4.63
N THR A 14 2.05 7.20 5.71
CA THR A 14 1.04 6.29 6.28
C THR A 14 -0.03 6.94 7.15
N GLY A 15 -1.07 6.16 7.45
CA GLY A 15 -2.12 6.50 8.40
C GLY A 15 -3.25 7.34 7.81
N SER A 16 -3.52 7.22 6.51
CA SER A 16 -4.57 7.92 5.79
C SER A 16 -5.90 7.87 6.54
N LYS A 17 -6.39 9.05 6.93
CA LYS A 17 -7.66 9.28 7.63
C LYS A 17 -8.09 10.72 7.39
N TYR A 18 -9.25 10.92 6.76
CA TYR A 18 -9.77 12.24 6.47
C TYR A 18 -11.21 12.36 6.95
N LEU A 19 -11.49 13.33 7.84
CA LEU A 19 -12.82 13.53 8.39
C LEU A 19 -13.53 14.68 7.68
N VAL A 20 -14.62 14.35 6.98
CA VAL A 20 -15.54 15.28 6.35
C VAL A 20 -16.72 15.51 7.28
N GLU A 21 -16.97 16.76 7.66
CA GLU A 21 -18.12 17.18 8.45
C GLU A 21 -19.01 18.10 7.59
N ALA A 22 -20.26 17.73 7.33
CA ALA A 22 -21.20 18.53 6.55
C ALA A 22 -22.65 18.17 6.90
N ALA A 23 -23.56 19.15 6.86
CA ALA A 23 -24.99 18.95 7.11
C ALA A 23 -25.30 18.20 8.43
N GLY A 24 -24.49 18.43 9.47
CA GLY A 24 -24.61 17.75 10.77
C GLY A 24 -24.21 16.28 10.76
N LYS A 25 -23.59 15.79 9.68
CA LYS A 25 -23.09 14.43 9.52
C LYS A 25 -21.56 14.40 9.44
N ARG A 26 -21.00 13.24 9.75
CA ARG A 26 -19.56 12.95 9.73
C ARG A 26 -19.28 11.72 8.86
N LEU A 27 -18.40 11.89 7.87
CA LEU A 27 -17.93 10.83 6.99
C LEU A 27 -16.40 10.74 7.10
N LEU A 28 -15.87 9.55 7.34
CA LEU A 28 -14.45 9.27 7.22
C LEU A 28 -14.12 8.73 5.83
N VAL A 29 -13.07 9.26 5.21
CA VAL A 29 -12.40 8.64 4.06
C VAL A 29 -11.12 8.02 4.57
N ASP A 30 -11.00 6.70 4.41
CA ASP A 30 -9.93 5.86 4.95
C ASP A 30 -9.79 5.88 6.48
N CYS A 31 -9.13 4.84 6.99
CA CYS A 31 -8.92 4.56 8.41
C CYS A 31 -7.65 3.73 8.63
N GLY A 32 -6.51 4.29 8.26
CA GLY A 32 -5.23 3.59 8.25
C GLY A 32 -4.41 3.64 9.53
N ILE A 33 -3.53 2.64 9.71
CA ILE A 33 -2.47 2.67 10.73
C ILE A 33 -1.28 3.52 10.27
N PHE A 34 -0.66 4.20 11.22
CA PHE A 34 0.64 4.83 11.04
C PHE A 34 1.76 3.79 11.16
N GLN A 35 2.69 3.79 10.21
CA GLN A 35 3.91 2.97 10.19
C GLN A 35 5.12 3.88 9.93
N GLY A 36 6.33 3.37 10.23
CA GLY A 36 7.58 4.12 10.07
C GLY A 36 8.18 4.50 11.43
N SER A 37 8.49 5.77 11.63
CA SER A 37 9.14 6.26 12.86
C SER A 37 8.32 5.98 14.13
N GLN A 38 8.99 5.97 15.28
CA GLN A 38 8.32 5.77 16.58
C GLN A 38 7.22 6.80 16.81
N GLU A 39 7.48 8.07 16.48
CA GLU A 39 6.51 9.15 16.66
C GLU A 39 5.22 8.89 15.86
N LEU A 40 5.34 8.35 14.65
CA LEU A 40 4.18 7.98 13.83
C LEU A 40 3.44 6.81 14.45
N GLN A 41 4.15 5.75 14.86
CA GLN A 41 3.52 4.58 15.48
C GLN A 41 2.76 4.93 16.77
N ASP A 42 3.29 5.84 17.59
CA ASP A 42 2.64 6.32 18.82
C ASP A 42 1.28 7.00 18.55
N ARG A 43 1.08 7.56 17.35
CA ARG A 43 -0.22 8.16 16.96
C ARG A 43 -1.32 7.13 16.85
N ASN A 44 -1.02 5.85 16.61
CA ASN A 44 -2.04 4.80 16.56
C ASN A 44 -2.77 4.60 17.89
N TYR A 45 -2.12 4.94 19.01
CA TYR A 45 -2.67 4.79 20.36
C TYR A 45 -3.39 6.04 20.86
N LYS A 46 -3.40 7.13 20.07
CA LYS A 46 -4.11 8.36 20.41
C LYS A 46 -5.57 8.27 19.95
N PRO A 47 -6.54 8.73 20.76
CA PRO A 47 -7.93 8.80 20.32
C PRO A 47 -8.11 9.83 19.21
N LEU A 48 -9.18 9.69 18.43
CA LEU A 48 -9.61 10.73 17.49
C LEU A 48 -10.00 12.01 18.25
N PRO A 49 -9.88 13.20 17.62
CA PRO A 49 -10.35 14.46 18.21
C PRO A 49 -11.89 14.56 18.31
N VAL A 50 -12.61 13.58 17.78
CA VAL A 50 -14.07 13.46 17.86
C VAL A 50 -14.42 12.10 18.44
N ASP A 51 -15.57 12.01 19.14
CA ASP A 51 -16.09 10.72 19.59
C ASP A 51 -16.44 9.84 18.38
N SER A 52 -15.83 8.66 18.30
CA SER A 52 -16.06 7.67 17.23
C SER A 52 -17.54 7.30 17.04
N LYS A 53 -18.37 7.41 18.09
CA LYS A 53 -19.82 7.17 18.02
C LYS A 53 -20.57 8.19 17.18
N THR A 54 -19.99 9.37 16.99
CA THR A 54 -20.61 10.48 16.23
C THR A 54 -20.33 10.38 14.73
N ILE A 55 -19.43 9.49 14.31
CA ILE A 55 -19.11 9.28 12.90
C ILE A 55 -20.22 8.42 12.29
N ASN A 56 -20.81 8.91 11.20
CA ASN A 56 -21.97 8.26 10.58
C ASN A 56 -21.55 7.23 9.53
N TYR A 57 -20.56 7.58 8.71
CA TYR A 57 -20.19 6.80 7.53
C TYR A 57 -18.68 6.70 7.40
N LEU A 58 -18.22 5.64 6.74
CA LEU A 58 -16.84 5.49 6.34
C LEU A 58 -16.81 4.99 4.90
N VAL A 59 -15.88 5.48 4.09
CA VAL A 59 -15.60 4.94 2.75
C VAL A 59 -14.11 4.64 2.61
N LEU A 60 -13.77 3.53 1.97
CA LEU A 60 -12.39 3.10 1.74
C LEU A 60 -12.00 3.31 0.27
N THR A 61 -10.80 3.83 0.06
CA THR A 61 -10.19 3.96 -1.26
C THR A 61 -9.65 2.61 -1.75
N HIS A 62 -8.93 1.90 -0.88
CA HIS A 62 -8.31 0.62 -1.17
C HIS A 62 -7.92 -0.13 0.11
N ALA A 63 -7.34 -1.31 -0.02
CA ALA A 63 -7.20 -2.27 1.07
C ALA A 63 -5.97 -2.11 1.97
N HIS A 64 -4.92 -1.37 1.57
CA HIS A 64 -3.67 -1.32 2.34
C HIS A 64 -3.88 -0.89 3.80
N LEU A 65 -3.02 -1.39 4.70
CA LEU A 65 -3.19 -1.19 6.14
C LEU A 65 -3.04 0.28 6.56
N ASP A 66 -2.26 1.07 5.86
CA ASP A 66 -2.17 2.51 6.06
C ASP A 66 -3.38 3.28 5.51
N HIS A 67 -4.39 2.57 4.99
CA HIS A 67 -5.74 3.07 4.66
C HIS A 67 -6.86 2.33 5.38
N THR A 68 -6.65 1.11 5.90
CA THR A 68 -7.70 0.28 6.52
C THR A 68 -7.36 -0.28 7.89
N GLY A 69 -6.09 -0.31 8.27
CA GLY A 69 -5.60 -1.05 9.43
C GLY A 69 -6.11 -0.53 10.77
N TRP A 70 -6.59 0.71 10.86
CA TRP A 70 -7.09 1.30 12.11
C TRP A 70 -8.60 1.09 12.29
N LEU A 71 -9.29 0.43 11.34
CA LEU A 71 -10.71 0.10 11.43
C LEU A 71 -11.08 -0.67 12.71
N PRO A 72 -10.32 -1.69 13.17
CA PRO A 72 -10.65 -2.40 14.41
C PRO A 72 -10.55 -1.51 15.64
N VAL A 73 -9.61 -0.57 15.67
CA VAL A 73 -9.47 0.40 16.77
C VAL A 73 -10.67 1.36 16.78
N LEU A 74 -11.09 1.83 15.61
CA LEU A 74 -12.27 2.69 15.46
C LEU A 74 -13.54 1.97 15.95
N ALA A 75 -13.75 0.72 15.54
CA ALA A 75 -14.89 -0.10 15.97
C ALA A 75 -14.87 -0.36 17.49
N LYS A 76 -13.71 -0.72 18.05
CA LYS A 76 -13.52 -0.89 19.49
C LYS A 76 -13.80 0.39 20.29
N SER A 77 -13.47 1.55 19.70
CA SER A 77 -13.75 2.88 20.27
C SER A 77 -15.22 3.29 20.21
N GLY A 78 -16.11 2.45 19.66
CA GLY A 78 -17.56 2.65 19.71
C GLY A 78 -18.22 3.01 18.38
N TYR A 79 -17.48 3.10 17.27
CA TYR A 79 -18.07 3.31 15.96
C TYR A 79 -18.96 2.14 15.53
N ARG A 80 -20.15 2.43 15.00
CA ARG A 80 -21.15 1.43 14.56
C ARG A 80 -21.78 1.74 13.21
N GLY A 81 -21.30 2.77 12.50
CA GLY A 81 -21.80 3.12 11.17
C GLY A 81 -21.35 2.13 10.09
N PRO A 82 -21.94 2.20 8.88
CA PRO A 82 -21.51 1.38 7.75
C PRO A 82 -20.19 1.87 7.14
N ILE A 83 -19.37 0.90 6.73
CA ILE A 83 -18.07 1.08 6.08
C ILE A 83 -18.19 0.65 4.62
N PHE A 84 -18.16 1.58 3.68
CA PHE A 84 -18.39 1.30 2.26
C PHE A 84 -17.08 1.05 1.51
N ALA A 85 -17.05 -0.03 0.73
CA ALA A 85 -15.92 -0.36 -0.14
C ALA A 85 -16.39 -1.25 -1.31
N ASN A 86 -15.63 -1.29 -2.40
CA ASN A 86 -15.90 -2.19 -3.51
C ASN A 86 -15.54 -3.66 -3.17
N PRO A 87 -16.08 -4.66 -3.89
CA PRO A 87 -15.89 -6.07 -3.56
C PRO A 87 -14.43 -6.50 -3.36
N ALA A 88 -13.53 -6.16 -4.29
CA ALA A 88 -12.11 -6.51 -4.18
C ALA A 88 -11.47 -5.90 -2.93
N THR A 89 -11.76 -4.63 -2.62
CA THR A 89 -11.26 -3.96 -1.42
C THR A 89 -11.78 -4.63 -0.14
N ILE A 90 -13.04 -5.09 -0.11
CA ILE A 90 -13.61 -5.79 1.06
C ILE A 90 -12.87 -7.11 1.31
N GLU A 91 -12.65 -7.90 0.27
CA GLU A 91 -12.01 -9.21 0.38
C GLU A 91 -10.54 -9.07 0.80
N LEU A 92 -9.80 -8.13 0.20
CA LEU A 92 -8.42 -7.85 0.58
C LEU A 92 -8.31 -7.28 1.99
N THR A 93 -9.17 -6.34 2.38
CA THR A 93 -9.19 -5.78 3.74
C THR A 93 -9.47 -6.87 4.78
N THR A 94 -10.36 -7.82 4.46
CA THR A 94 -10.66 -8.96 5.33
C THR A 94 -9.42 -9.81 5.60
N ILE A 95 -8.63 -10.11 4.55
CA ILE A 95 -7.39 -10.88 4.69
C ILE A 95 -6.35 -10.07 5.48
N LEU A 96 -6.13 -8.80 5.10
CA LEU A 96 -5.11 -7.94 5.71
C LEU A 96 -5.35 -7.68 7.20
N LEU A 97 -6.59 -7.42 7.60
CA LEU A 97 -6.89 -7.17 9.01
C LEU A 97 -6.67 -8.41 9.88
N LYS A 98 -7.02 -9.60 9.37
CA LYS A 98 -6.79 -10.87 10.06
C LYS A 98 -5.31 -11.19 10.21
N ASP A 99 -4.55 -11.04 9.12
CA ASP A 99 -3.10 -11.25 9.12
C ASP A 99 -2.39 -10.25 10.05
N SER A 100 -2.75 -8.97 9.95
CA SER A 100 -2.19 -7.92 10.81
C SER A 100 -2.49 -8.16 12.30
N ALA A 101 -3.69 -8.58 12.65
CA ALA A 101 -4.02 -8.93 14.03
C ALA A 101 -3.16 -10.09 14.55
N HIS A 102 -2.98 -11.13 13.74
CA HIS A 102 -2.14 -12.28 14.08
C HIS A 102 -0.68 -11.86 14.29
N LEU A 103 -0.10 -11.12 13.35
CA LEU A 103 1.28 -10.63 13.43
C LEU A 103 1.50 -9.73 14.65
N GLN A 104 0.59 -8.81 14.94
CA GLN A 104 0.70 -7.94 16.13
C GLN A 104 0.65 -8.73 17.44
N GLN A 105 -0.16 -9.79 17.50
CA GLN A 105 -0.22 -10.68 18.67
C GLN A 105 1.08 -11.48 18.82
N GLU A 106 1.63 -12.01 17.73
CA GLU A 106 2.90 -12.73 17.70
C GLU A 106 4.07 -11.82 18.12
N ASP A 107 4.19 -10.65 17.51
CA ASP A 107 5.22 -9.65 17.84
C ASP A 107 5.15 -9.24 19.31
N THR A 108 3.93 -9.03 19.83
CA THR A 108 3.71 -8.72 21.25
C THR A 108 4.17 -9.87 22.15
N LEU A 109 3.82 -11.12 21.81
CA LEU A 109 4.22 -12.29 22.58
C LEU A 109 5.74 -12.46 22.59
N HIS A 110 6.37 -12.37 21.42
CA HIS A 110 7.82 -12.43 21.26
C HIS A 110 8.51 -11.34 22.09
N ALA A 111 8.02 -10.10 22.02
CA ALA A 111 8.59 -8.99 22.77
C ALA A 111 8.44 -9.15 24.30
N ARG A 112 7.35 -9.80 24.79
CA ARG A 112 7.19 -10.17 26.21
C ARG A 112 8.17 -11.25 26.65
N ILE A 113 8.34 -12.29 25.83
CA ILE A 113 9.23 -13.42 26.13
C ILE A 113 10.70 -12.97 26.16
N HIS A 114 11.12 -12.22 25.15
CA HIS A 114 12.52 -11.83 24.96
C HIS A 114 12.90 -10.52 25.66
N LYS A 115 11.93 -9.84 26.30
CA LYS A 115 12.11 -8.52 26.94
C LYS A 115 12.75 -7.46 26.03
N ASP A 116 12.57 -7.61 24.72
CA ASP A 116 13.08 -6.70 23.69
C ASP A 116 12.02 -5.66 23.26
N SER A 117 11.00 -5.47 24.11
CA SER A 117 9.99 -4.42 23.94
C SER A 117 10.47 -3.11 24.56
N ARG A 118 10.26 -2.01 23.84
CA ARG A 118 10.45 -0.66 24.39
C ARG A 118 9.27 -0.20 25.25
N HIS A 119 8.07 -0.77 25.06
CA HIS A 119 6.94 -0.55 25.95
C HIS A 119 7.04 -1.52 27.14
N PRO A 120 6.88 -1.04 28.39
CA PRO A 120 6.95 -1.90 29.59
C PRO A 120 5.96 -3.06 29.54
N ASN A 121 4.81 -2.85 28.89
CA ASN A 121 3.76 -3.83 28.65
C ASN A 121 3.34 -3.74 27.17
N PRO A 122 4.01 -4.43 26.23
CA PRO A 122 3.58 -4.43 24.85
C PRO A 122 2.18 -5.06 24.76
N VAL A 123 1.28 -4.38 24.08
CA VAL A 123 -0.06 -4.84 23.75
C VAL A 123 -0.29 -4.61 22.25
N PRO A 124 -0.94 -5.55 21.55
CA PRO A 124 -1.30 -5.32 20.16
C PRO A 124 -2.30 -4.17 20.08
N LEU A 125 -2.30 -3.44 18.97
CA LEU A 125 -3.24 -2.34 18.76
C LEU A 125 -4.69 -2.87 18.72
N TYR A 126 -4.87 -4.07 18.15
CA TYR A 126 -6.10 -4.84 18.14
C TYR A 126 -5.78 -6.34 18.01
N THR A 127 -6.73 -7.21 18.38
CA THR A 127 -6.60 -8.66 18.29
C THR A 127 -7.51 -9.25 17.21
N ALA A 128 -7.37 -10.55 16.92
CA ALA A 128 -8.28 -11.24 16.01
C ALA A 128 -9.77 -11.12 16.42
N GLU A 129 -10.04 -11.05 17.73
CA GLU A 129 -11.40 -10.87 18.27
C GLU A 129 -12.00 -9.49 17.95
N ASP A 130 -11.15 -8.47 17.73
CA ASP A 130 -11.58 -7.13 17.34
C ASP A 130 -11.90 -7.04 15.82
N VAL A 131 -11.40 -7.97 14.99
CA VAL A 131 -11.53 -7.93 13.52
C VAL A 131 -12.93 -8.31 13.04
N ASP A 132 -13.45 -9.46 13.45
CA ASP A 132 -14.75 -9.94 12.96
C ASP A 132 -15.93 -8.98 13.24
N PRO A 133 -16.03 -8.33 14.43
CA PRO A 133 -17.03 -7.27 14.66
C PRO A 133 -16.89 -6.09 13.69
N THR A 134 -15.66 -5.75 13.32
CA THR A 134 -15.35 -4.65 12.38
C THR A 134 -15.81 -5.02 10.97
N LEU A 135 -15.52 -6.23 10.51
CA LEU A 135 -15.90 -6.71 9.18
C LEU A 135 -17.43 -6.72 8.99
N LYS A 136 -18.22 -6.94 10.05
CA LYS A 136 -19.69 -6.88 10.00
C LYS A 136 -20.25 -5.48 9.67
N LEU A 137 -19.46 -4.43 9.91
CA LEU A 137 -19.84 -3.05 9.57
C LEU A 137 -19.63 -2.75 8.08
N ILE A 138 -18.86 -3.57 7.38
CA ILE A 138 -18.54 -3.36 5.97
C ILE A 138 -19.78 -3.63 5.09
N LYS A 139 -20.01 -2.73 4.15
CA LYS A 139 -21.07 -2.76 3.15
C LYS A 139 -20.48 -2.58 1.76
N THR A 140 -20.98 -3.34 0.81
CA THR A 140 -20.53 -3.26 -0.58
C THR A 140 -21.08 -2.00 -1.23
N MET A 141 -20.20 -1.27 -1.91
CA MET A 141 -20.55 -0.28 -2.93
C MET A 141 -20.05 -0.77 -4.31
N PRO A 142 -20.60 -0.25 -5.42
CA PRO A 142 -20.14 -0.59 -6.76
C PRO A 142 -18.64 -0.32 -6.94
N ARG A 143 -17.98 -1.12 -7.80
CA ARG A 143 -16.57 -0.94 -8.15
C ARG A 143 -16.29 0.38 -8.88
N SER A 144 -17.23 0.81 -9.71
CA SER A 144 -17.14 2.03 -10.51
C SER A 144 -18.51 2.69 -10.60
N GLY A 145 -18.53 4.01 -10.78
CA GLY A 145 -19.76 4.77 -10.92
C GLY A 145 -20.29 5.31 -9.59
N SER A 146 -21.47 5.94 -9.65
CA SER A 146 -22.05 6.72 -8.56
C SER A 146 -22.78 5.83 -7.55
N PHE A 147 -22.64 6.16 -6.26
CA PHE A 147 -23.24 5.49 -5.13
C PHE A 147 -23.70 6.51 -4.07
N ASP A 148 -24.98 6.44 -3.68
CA ASP A 148 -25.55 7.29 -2.64
C ASP A 148 -25.30 6.67 -1.26
N ILE A 149 -24.42 7.29 -0.46
CA ILE A 149 -24.19 6.90 0.94
C ILE A 149 -25.35 7.39 1.81
N SER A 150 -25.81 8.61 1.54
CA SER A 150 -26.88 9.32 2.25
C SER A 150 -27.37 10.49 1.40
N PRO A 151 -28.47 11.19 1.77
CA PRO A 151 -28.89 12.41 1.08
C PRO A 151 -27.79 13.49 1.02
N GLU A 152 -26.89 13.52 2.00
CA GLU A 152 -25.81 14.51 2.12
C GLU A 152 -24.54 14.10 1.34
N PHE A 153 -24.30 12.80 1.13
CA PHE A 153 -23.05 12.27 0.59
C PHE A 153 -23.30 11.26 -0.54
N ARG A 154 -22.72 11.57 -1.71
CA ARG A 154 -22.64 10.67 -2.86
C ARG A 154 -21.18 10.48 -3.27
N VAL A 155 -20.78 9.24 -3.51
CA VAL A 155 -19.43 8.90 -3.98
C VAL A 155 -19.48 8.36 -5.39
N THR A 156 -18.58 8.80 -6.26
CA THR A 156 -18.30 8.16 -7.55
C THR A 156 -16.88 7.63 -7.55
N SER A 157 -16.70 6.36 -7.90
CA SER A 157 -15.39 5.69 -7.88
C SER A 157 -14.80 5.55 -9.28
N TYR A 158 -13.48 5.77 -9.36
CA TYR A 158 -12.66 5.67 -10.56
C TYR A 158 -11.44 4.80 -10.27
N ASP A 159 -10.96 4.06 -11.25
CA ASP A 159 -9.79 3.19 -11.11
C ASP A 159 -8.57 4.02 -10.68
N ALA A 160 -7.91 3.64 -9.59
CA ALA A 160 -6.67 4.29 -9.17
C ALA A 160 -5.42 3.57 -9.70
N GLY A 161 -5.54 2.36 -10.26
CA GLY A 161 -4.43 1.60 -10.84
C GLY A 161 -3.32 1.19 -9.86
N HIS A 162 -3.54 1.32 -8.54
CA HIS A 162 -2.52 1.13 -7.51
C HIS A 162 -2.41 -0.32 -7.02
N ILE A 163 -3.54 -0.87 -6.55
CA ILE A 163 -3.72 -2.30 -6.27
C ILE A 163 -5.11 -2.74 -6.77
N LEU A 164 -5.36 -4.04 -6.77
CA LEU A 164 -6.70 -4.59 -7.01
C LEU A 164 -7.76 -3.90 -6.14
N GLY A 165 -8.86 -3.46 -6.76
CA GLY A 165 -9.92 -2.67 -6.13
C GLY A 165 -9.58 -1.21 -5.81
N SER A 166 -8.36 -0.72 -6.04
CA SER A 166 -8.01 0.65 -5.67
C SER A 166 -8.81 1.70 -6.44
N SER A 167 -9.31 2.70 -5.71
CA SER A 167 -10.21 3.72 -6.27
C SER A 167 -9.86 5.14 -5.84
N SER A 168 -9.83 6.06 -6.81
CA SER A 168 -9.99 7.49 -6.57
C SER A 168 -11.48 7.78 -6.36
N LEU A 169 -11.80 8.67 -5.43
CA LEU A 169 -13.17 8.97 -5.02
C LEU A 169 -13.53 10.42 -5.30
N ASP A 170 -14.59 10.63 -6.07
CA ASP A 170 -15.31 11.90 -6.14
C ASP A 170 -16.42 11.88 -5.09
N LEU A 171 -16.27 12.68 -4.03
CA LEU A 171 -17.27 12.86 -2.99
C LEU A 171 -18.05 14.15 -3.25
N THR A 172 -19.29 14.01 -3.69
CA THR A 172 -20.26 15.10 -3.76
C THR A 172 -20.98 15.26 -2.42
N ILE A 173 -20.82 16.43 -1.81
CA ILE A 173 -21.44 16.85 -0.56
C ILE A 173 -22.60 17.79 -0.87
N THR A 174 -23.79 17.50 -0.34
CA THR A 174 -24.96 18.37 -0.48
C THR A 174 -25.35 18.98 0.87
N GLU A 175 -25.22 20.31 1.01
CA GLU A 175 -25.61 21.06 2.22
C GLU A 175 -26.43 22.30 1.80
N GLY A 176 -27.65 22.44 2.32
CA GLY A 176 -28.51 23.60 2.01
C GLY A 176 -28.83 23.78 0.52
N GLY A 177 -28.90 22.69 -0.25
CA GLY A 177 -29.14 22.70 -1.70
C GLY A 177 -27.91 23.04 -2.56
N LYS A 178 -26.78 23.43 -1.94
CA LYS A 178 -25.50 23.58 -2.63
C LYS A 178 -24.77 22.25 -2.70
N LYS A 179 -24.07 22.02 -3.81
CA LYS A 179 -23.18 20.88 -4.00
C LYS A 179 -21.74 21.32 -3.97
N THR A 180 -20.91 20.57 -3.26
CA THR A 180 -19.47 20.76 -3.18
C THR A 180 -18.79 19.43 -3.48
N VAL A 181 -17.77 19.45 -4.33
CA VAL A 181 -17.07 18.24 -4.78
C VAL A 181 -15.68 18.18 -4.16
N VAL A 182 -15.41 17.09 -3.43
CA VAL A 182 -14.07 16.76 -2.94
C VAL A 182 -13.57 15.53 -3.66
N VAL A 183 -12.47 15.66 -4.39
CA VAL A 183 -11.80 14.52 -5.02
C VAL A 183 -10.69 14.04 -4.09
N PHE A 184 -10.71 12.76 -3.76
CA PHE A 184 -9.62 12.05 -3.09
C PHE A 184 -8.95 11.16 -4.13
N SER A 185 -7.65 11.35 -4.34
CA SER A 185 -6.90 10.48 -5.25
C SER A 185 -6.86 9.03 -4.76
N GLY A 186 -6.86 8.82 -3.44
CA GLY A 186 -6.29 7.60 -2.88
C GLY A 186 -4.82 7.50 -3.25
N ASP A 187 -4.32 6.29 -3.39
CA ASP A 187 -2.99 6.04 -3.94
C ASP A 187 -3.10 5.86 -5.45
N ILE A 188 -2.35 6.65 -6.21
CA ILE A 188 -2.39 6.65 -7.68
C ILE A 188 -1.31 5.69 -8.17
N GLY A 189 -1.72 4.72 -8.95
CA GLY A 189 -0.85 3.76 -9.63
C GLY A 189 -0.03 4.35 -10.76
N ARG A 190 0.98 3.59 -11.17
CA ARG A 190 1.73 3.87 -12.40
C ARG A 190 0.88 3.60 -13.65
N TYR A 191 1.24 4.22 -14.76
CA TYR A 191 0.65 3.92 -16.07
C TYR A 191 1.34 2.73 -16.75
N ASN A 192 0.62 2.05 -17.64
CA ASN A 192 1.04 0.90 -18.43
C ASN A 192 1.60 -0.25 -17.56
N GLN A 193 0.93 -0.55 -16.45
CA GLN A 193 1.29 -1.69 -15.61
C GLN A 193 0.85 -3.00 -16.27
N ALA A 194 1.63 -4.06 -16.05
CA ALA A 194 1.36 -5.35 -16.67
C ALA A 194 0.03 -6.00 -16.23
N ILE A 195 -0.41 -5.77 -15.00
CA ILE A 195 -1.55 -6.48 -14.39
C ILE A 195 -2.78 -5.59 -14.28
N LEU A 196 -2.63 -4.32 -13.85
CA LEU A 196 -3.74 -3.44 -13.49
C LEU A 196 -3.96 -2.37 -14.55
N LYS A 197 -5.22 -1.95 -14.71
CA LYS A 197 -5.58 -0.79 -15.53
C LYS A 197 -4.89 0.49 -15.07
N ASP A 198 -4.69 1.39 -16.02
CA ASP A 198 -4.25 2.75 -15.77
C ASP A 198 -5.19 3.52 -14.82
N PRO A 199 -4.63 4.45 -14.01
CA PRO A 199 -5.45 5.33 -13.19
C PRO A 199 -6.34 6.24 -14.06
N ALA A 200 -7.62 6.29 -13.71
CA ALA A 200 -8.61 7.15 -14.31
C ALA A 200 -8.82 8.42 -13.47
N THR A 201 -8.64 9.59 -14.07
CA THR A 201 -8.92 10.88 -13.43
C THR A 201 -10.43 11.14 -13.40
N PRO A 202 -11.00 11.56 -12.26
CA PRO A 202 -12.41 11.97 -12.19
C PRO A 202 -12.71 13.12 -13.18
N PRO A 203 -13.76 13.02 -14.01
CA PRO A 203 -14.14 14.04 -15.00
C PRO A 203 -14.94 15.21 -14.38
N SER A 204 -14.99 15.32 -13.05
CA SER A 204 -15.71 16.37 -12.35
C SER A 204 -14.83 17.58 -12.08
N SER A 205 -15.46 18.75 -11.95
CA SER A 205 -14.78 19.95 -11.46
C SER A 205 -14.73 19.89 -9.93
N ALA A 206 -13.55 19.60 -9.40
CA ALA A 206 -13.34 19.52 -7.96
C ALA A 206 -13.31 20.91 -7.32
N ASP A 207 -14.01 21.12 -6.20
CA ASP A 207 -13.79 22.29 -5.36
C ASP A 207 -12.51 22.11 -4.55
N VAL A 208 -12.35 20.92 -3.97
CA VAL A 208 -11.16 20.53 -3.21
C VAL A 208 -10.58 19.24 -3.78
N LEU A 209 -9.28 19.24 -4.06
CA LEU A 209 -8.54 18.04 -4.43
C LEU A 209 -7.61 17.63 -3.29
N ILE A 210 -7.69 16.37 -2.87
CA ILE A 210 -6.76 15.71 -1.96
C ILE A 210 -5.94 14.73 -2.78
N CYS A 211 -4.65 15.02 -2.94
CA CYS A 211 -3.77 14.29 -3.85
C CYS A 211 -2.58 13.70 -3.07
N GLU A 212 -2.33 12.40 -3.28
CA GLU A 212 -1.15 11.74 -2.75
C GLU A 212 0.14 12.37 -3.30
N SER A 213 1.24 12.18 -2.58
CA SER A 213 2.53 12.79 -2.93
C SER A 213 3.71 11.89 -2.59
N THR A 214 3.52 10.58 -2.62
CA THR A 214 4.51 9.58 -2.17
C THR A 214 5.85 9.77 -2.88
N TYR A 215 5.80 9.98 -4.19
CA TYR A 215 6.96 10.26 -5.05
C TYR A 215 6.89 11.66 -5.69
N GLY A 216 6.31 12.63 -4.98
CA GLY A 216 6.17 14.00 -5.49
C GLY A 216 7.49 14.72 -5.81
N ASP A 217 8.61 14.23 -5.29
CA ASP A 217 9.96 14.77 -5.50
C ASP A 217 10.77 14.09 -6.61
N ARG A 218 10.35 12.94 -7.13
CA ARG A 218 11.20 12.12 -8.01
C ARG A 218 10.42 11.35 -9.06
N GLU A 219 11.13 11.01 -10.12
CA GLU A 219 10.64 10.08 -11.14
C GLU A 219 11.03 8.65 -10.78
N HIS A 220 10.28 7.68 -11.30
CA HIS A 220 10.75 6.31 -11.33
C HIS A 220 11.87 6.17 -12.36
N PRO A 221 12.90 5.36 -12.10
CA PRO A 221 13.97 5.15 -13.06
C PRO A 221 13.43 4.65 -14.40
N GLU A 222 13.94 5.20 -15.50
CA GLU A 222 13.62 4.71 -16.85
C GLU A 222 14.16 3.29 -17.09
N GLY A 223 13.68 2.66 -18.16
CA GLY A 223 14.14 1.33 -18.60
C GLY A 223 13.14 0.21 -18.34
N ASP A 224 13.33 -0.90 -19.07
CA ASP A 224 12.45 -2.06 -19.00
C ASP A 224 12.65 -2.81 -17.65
N PRO A 225 11.60 -2.90 -16.80
CA PRO A 225 11.66 -3.66 -15.56
C PRO A 225 12.07 -5.13 -15.77
N ALA A 226 11.64 -5.76 -16.86
CA ALA A 226 11.97 -7.15 -17.17
C ALA A 226 13.47 -7.33 -17.44
N GLU A 227 14.06 -6.43 -18.24
CA GLU A 227 15.49 -6.44 -18.53
C GLU A 227 16.34 -6.24 -17.28
N LEU A 228 15.98 -5.27 -16.43
CA LEU A 228 16.71 -5.04 -15.17
C LEU A 228 16.61 -6.26 -14.24
N LEU A 229 15.43 -6.87 -14.12
CA LEU A 229 15.25 -8.08 -13.32
C LEU A 229 16.12 -9.23 -13.84
N ALA A 230 16.12 -9.43 -15.16
CA ALA A 230 16.92 -10.47 -15.80
C ALA A 230 18.42 -10.28 -15.53
N GLN A 231 18.92 -9.05 -15.63
CA GLN A 231 20.32 -8.74 -15.34
C GLN A 231 20.70 -9.05 -13.89
N ILE A 232 19.83 -8.68 -12.93
CA ILE A 232 20.04 -8.97 -11.51
C ILE A 232 20.07 -10.48 -11.26
N VAL A 233 19.03 -11.20 -11.72
CA VAL A 233 18.92 -12.65 -11.54
C VAL A 233 20.13 -13.37 -12.11
N ASN A 234 20.52 -13.07 -13.35
CA ASN A 234 21.66 -13.70 -14.00
C ASN A 234 22.98 -13.44 -13.25
N ARG A 235 23.26 -12.20 -12.81
CA ARG A 235 24.52 -11.90 -12.11
C ARG A 235 24.59 -12.55 -10.74
N VAL A 236 23.48 -12.61 -10.00
CA VAL A 236 23.42 -13.20 -8.66
C VAL A 236 23.53 -14.72 -8.73
N ALA A 237 22.81 -15.33 -9.68
CA ALA A 237 22.88 -16.77 -9.92
C ALA A 237 24.30 -17.21 -10.35
N LYS A 238 24.96 -16.44 -11.23
CA LYS A 238 26.31 -16.74 -11.72
C LYS A 238 27.36 -16.81 -10.60
N ARG A 239 27.19 -16.03 -9.53
CA ARG A 239 28.07 -16.06 -8.34
C ARG A 239 27.58 -17.00 -7.23
N GLY A 240 26.55 -17.80 -7.50
CA GLY A 240 26.01 -18.79 -6.57
C GLY A 240 25.26 -18.18 -5.38
N GLY A 241 24.73 -16.97 -5.53
CA GLY A 241 23.95 -16.30 -4.49
C GLY A 241 22.44 -16.52 -4.60
N SER A 242 21.72 -16.11 -3.57
CA SER A 242 20.26 -16.04 -3.54
C SER A 242 19.78 -14.59 -3.53
N ILE A 243 18.55 -14.38 -3.99
CA ILE A 243 17.89 -13.07 -4.01
C ILE A 243 16.77 -13.07 -2.98
N VAL A 244 16.76 -12.07 -2.10
CA VAL A 244 15.63 -11.80 -1.20
C VAL A 244 14.89 -10.57 -1.70
N ILE A 245 13.57 -10.68 -1.87
CA ILE A 245 12.69 -9.60 -2.32
C ILE A 245 11.68 -9.34 -1.21
N PRO A 246 11.95 -8.38 -0.29
CA PRO A 246 10.95 -7.88 0.62
C PRO A 246 9.81 -7.24 -0.18
N SER A 247 8.61 -7.82 -0.09
CA SER A 247 7.45 -7.36 -0.87
C SER A 247 6.18 -7.30 -0.02
N PHE A 248 5.26 -6.40 -0.37
CA PHE A 248 3.91 -6.48 0.17
C PHE A 248 3.19 -7.68 -0.48
N ALA A 249 2.38 -8.37 0.31
CA ALA A 249 1.71 -9.58 -0.14
C ALA A 249 0.70 -9.33 -1.28
N ILE A 250 0.22 -8.09 -1.41
CA ILE A 250 -0.74 -7.64 -2.41
C ILE A 250 -0.05 -6.64 -3.36
N GLY A 251 -0.25 -6.83 -4.66
CA GLY A 251 0.36 -6.00 -5.70
C GLY A 251 1.73 -6.52 -6.11
N ARG A 252 2.78 -6.04 -5.44
CA ARG A 252 4.17 -6.24 -5.88
C ARG A 252 4.60 -7.71 -5.93
N THR A 253 4.12 -8.54 -5.02
CA THR A 253 4.42 -9.99 -5.06
C THR A 253 3.92 -10.59 -6.38
N GLN A 254 2.67 -10.30 -6.77
CA GLN A 254 2.09 -10.78 -8.03
C GLN A 254 2.85 -10.23 -9.25
N THR A 255 3.28 -8.96 -9.22
CA THR A 255 4.09 -8.38 -10.29
C THR A 255 5.43 -9.11 -10.47
N PHE A 256 6.16 -9.42 -9.39
CA PHE A 256 7.38 -10.21 -9.50
C PHE A 256 7.11 -11.62 -10.02
N MET A 257 6.04 -12.27 -9.54
CA MET A 257 5.66 -13.60 -10.01
C MET A 257 5.43 -13.61 -11.53
N TYR A 258 4.73 -12.61 -12.04
CA TYR A 258 4.48 -12.40 -13.47
C TYR A 258 5.78 -12.24 -14.29
N TYR A 259 6.64 -11.28 -13.92
CA TYR A 259 7.87 -11.02 -14.68
C TYR A 259 8.86 -12.18 -14.60
N LEU A 260 9.00 -12.84 -13.44
CA LEU A 260 9.87 -14.01 -13.32
C LEU A 260 9.38 -15.13 -14.25
N ARG A 261 8.06 -15.38 -14.33
CA ARG A 261 7.50 -16.36 -15.27
C ARG A 261 7.88 -16.04 -16.70
N GLN A 262 7.61 -14.81 -17.12
CA GLN A 262 7.83 -14.36 -18.48
C GLN A 262 9.31 -14.51 -18.86
N LEU A 263 10.22 -14.13 -17.97
CA LEU A 263 11.66 -14.23 -18.20
C LEU A 263 12.16 -15.69 -18.24
N GLU A 264 11.59 -16.59 -17.43
CA GLU A 264 11.89 -18.03 -17.48
C GLU A 264 11.41 -18.67 -18.78
N ASP A 265 10.18 -18.35 -19.21
CA ASP A 265 9.59 -18.83 -20.46
C ASP A 265 10.40 -18.38 -21.68
N GLN A 266 10.89 -17.14 -21.65
CA GLN A 266 11.77 -16.57 -22.67
C GLN A 266 13.23 -17.06 -22.57
N GLN A 267 13.57 -17.90 -21.58
CA GLN A 267 14.93 -18.37 -21.30
C GLN A 267 15.94 -17.22 -21.09
N ARG A 268 15.48 -16.05 -20.63
CA ARG A 268 16.32 -14.89 -20.34
C ARG A 268 16.99 -14.98 -18.96
N ILE A 269 16.46 -15.83 -18.08
CA ILE A 269 17.05 -16.15 -16.77
C ILE A 269 17.13 -17.68 -16.60
N PRO A 270 18.07 -18.19 -15.77
CA PRO A 270 18.05 -19.59 -15.38
C PRO A 270 16.77 -19.89 -14.58
N ARG A 271 16.26 -21.12 -14.71
CA ARG A 271 15.21 -21.63 -13.82
C ARG A 271 15.79 -21.79 -12.42
N LEU A 272 15.27 -21.01 -11.48
CA LEU A 272 15.67 -21.03 -10.07
C LEU A 272 14.45 -21.36 -9.23
N PRO A 273 14.59 -22.08 -8.11
CA PRO A 273 13.50 -22.21 -7.16
C PRO A 273 13.05 -20.83 -6.66
N VAL A 274 11.76 -20.53 -6.83
CA VAL A 274 11.15 -19.30 -6.32
C VAL A 274 10.25 -19.63 -5.13
N TYR A 275 10.61 -19.10 -3.96
CA TYR A 275 9.86 -19.27 -2.72
C TYR A 275 9.00 -18.04 -2.46
N VAL A 276 7.68 -18.21 -2.39
CA VAL A 276 6.76 -17.16 -1.93
C VAL A 276 6.42 -17.47 -0.48
N ASP A 277 7.17 -16.86 0.43
CA ASP A 277 7.00 -17.04 1.87
C ASP A 277 6.08 -15.96 2.46
N SER A 278 4.82 -16.05 2.05
CA SER A 278 3.72 -15.26 2.59
C SER A 278 2.40 -16.00 2.33
N PRO A 279 1.79 -16.63 3.35
CA PRO A 279 0.47 -17.24 3.21
C PRO A 279 -0.58 -16.24 2.69
N MET A 280 -0.48 -14.99 3.13
CA MET A 280 -1.32 -13.89 2.67
C MET A 280 -1.14 -13.60 1.17
N ALA A 281 0.07 -13.68 0.62
CA ALA A 281 0.29 -13.45 -0.80
C ALA A 281 -0.42 -14.51 -1.66
N LEU A 282 -0.55 -15.74 -1.16
CA LEU A 282 -1.30 -16.80 -1.84
C LEU A 282 -2.78 -16.47 -1.91
N SER A 283 -3.36 -16.11 -0.76
CA SER A 283 -4.77 -15.71 -0.69
C SER A 283 -5.04 -14.45 -1.52
N ALA A 284 -4.07 -13.53 -1.61
CA ALA A 284 -4.17 -12.36 -2.47
C ALA A 284 -4.14 -12.76 -3.97
N THR A 285 -3.26 -13.68 -4.37
CA THR A 285 -3.18 -14.18 -5.75
C THR A 285 -4.50 -14.78 -6.22
N ASP A 286 -5.19 -15.55 -5.37
CA ASP A 286 -6.53 -16.08 -5.68
C ASP A 286 -7.54 -14.95 -5.97
N LEU A 287 -7.42 -13.81 -5.29
CA LEU A 287 -8.29 -12.64 -5.53
C LEU A 287 -7.96 -11.91 -6.82
N TYR A 288 -6.69 -11.84 -7.23
CA TYR A 288 -6.34 -11.31 -8.55
C TYR A 288 -7.02 -12.15 -9.64
N VAL A 289 -6.92 -13.48 -9.60
CA VAL A 289 -7.59 -14.37 -10.58
C VAL A 289 -9.11 -14.17 -10.59
N LYS A 290 -9.72 -13.87 -9.44
CA LYS A 290 -11.17 -13.67 -9.29
C LYS A 290 -11.67 -12.33 -9.85
N HIS A 291 -10.94 -11.23 -9.64
CA HIS A 291 -11.39 -9.86 -9.93
C HIS A 291 -10.84 -9.31 -11.24
N LYS A 292 -11.20 -9.96 -12.35
CA LYS A 292 -10.71 -9.64 -13.69
C LYS A 292 -11.13 -8.25 -14.18
N GLU A 293 -12.17 -7.66 -13.58
CA GLU A 293 -12.62 -6.31 -13.87
C GLU A 293 -11.55 -5.22 -13.64
N ASP A 294 -10.53 -5.51 -12.82
CA ASP A 294 -9.42 -4.61 -12.52
C ASP A 294 -8.20 -4.82 -13.44
N HIS A 295 -8.19 -5.89 -14.22
CA HIS A 295 -7.02 -6.28 -15.01
C HIS A 295 -6.86 -5.46 -16.29
N ASP A 296 -5.61 -5.29 -16.69
CA ASP A 296 -5.26 -4.82 -18.03
C ASP A 296 -5.72 -5.85 -19.09
N LEU A 297 -6.02 -5.36 -20.28
CA LEU A 297 -6.42 -6.15 -21.44
C LEU A 297 -5.33 -7.14 -21.87
N GLU A 298 -4.04 -6.82 -21.70
CA GLU A 298 -2.94 -7.72 -22.04
C GLU A 298 -2.89 -8.93 -21.11
N PHE A 299 -2.95 -8.71 -19.79
CA PHE A 299 -3.05 -9.79 -18.80
C PHE A 299 -4.27 -10.68 -19.04
N THR A 300 -5.42 -10.07 -19.34
CA THR A 300 -6.68 -10.79 -19.64
C THR A 300 -6.55 -11.67 -20.89
N ARG A 301 -5.76 -11.25 -21.88
CA ARG A 301 -5.47 -12.04 -23.09
C ARG A 301 -4.52 -13.20 -22.77
N GLU A 302 -3.47 -12.97 -21.99
CA GLU A 302 -2.55 -14.03 -21.57
C GLU A 302 -3.23 -15.10 -20.70
N GLU A 303 -4.23 -14.73 -19.89
CA GLU A 303 -5.11 -15.69 -19.20
C GLU A 303 -6.00 -16.50 -20.15
N GLY A 304 -6.38 -15.94 -21.30
CA GLY A 304 -7.44 -16.46 -22.17
C GLY A 304 -6.98 -17.21 -23.41
N SER A 305 -5.79 -16.92 -23.96
CA SER A 305 -5.31 -17.53 -25.21
C SER A 305 -4.12 -18.45 -24.99
N ASP A 306 -4.29 -19.71 -25.42
CA ASP A 306 -3.29 -20.75 -25.70
C ASP A 306 -3.05 -21.85 -24.64
N GLY A 307 -3.84 -21.91 -23.56
CA GLY A 307 -3.78 -23.07 -22.65
C GLY A 307 -2.44 -23.25 -21.92
N LYS A 308 -1.68 -22.17 -21.74
CA LYS A 308 -0.37 -22.18 -21.05
C LYS A 308 -0.44 -22.08 -19.51
N GLY A 309 -1.64 -22.07 -18.93
CA GLY A 309 -1.87 -22.03 -17.48
C GLY A 309 -2.05 -20.62 -16.90
N ASP A 310 -2.27 -20.54 -15.59
CA ASP A 310 -2.41 -19.29 -14.82
C ASP A 310 -1.14 -18.42 -14.93
N PRO A 311 -1.22 -17.14 -15.39
CA PRO A 311 -0.06 -16.27 -15.57
C PRO A 311 0.66 -15.90 -14.25
N LEU A 312 0.03 -16.15 -13.10
CA LEU A 312 0.67 -16.04 -11.79
C LEU A 312 1.26 -17.37 -11.30
N ASN A 313 1.21 -18.43 -12.11
CA ASN A 313 1.72 -19.77 -11.79
C ASN A 313 3.03 -20.08 -12.55
N VAL A 314 4.18 -19.82 -11.91
CA VAL A 314 5.51 -20.14 -12.49
C VAL A 314 5.89 -21.62 -12.39
N HIS A 315 6.95 -22.03 -13.11
CA HIS A 315 7.30 -23.44 -13.29
C HIS A 315 7.79 -24.15 -12.02
N GLU A 316 8.50 -23.46 -11.11
CA GLU A 316 9.00 -24.00 -9.84
C GLU A 316 8.69 -23.06 -8.65
N PHE A 317 7.41 -22.80 -8.40
CA PHE A 317 6.98 -22.09 -7.19
C PHE A 317 6.87 -23.03 -5.99
N HIS A 318 7.50 -22.62 -4.90
CA HIS A 318 7.26 -23.18 -3.58
C HIS A 318 6.43 -22.19 -2.77
N LEU A 319 5.14 -22.50 -2.65
CA LEU A 319 4.22 -21.75 -1.82
C LEU A 319 4.37 -22.21 -0.37
N THR A 320 4.82 -21.32 0.50
CA THR A 320 5.16 -21.66 1.89
C THR A 320 4.04 -21.22 2.81
N ARG A 321 3.36 -22.19 3.43
CA ARG A 321 2.20 -21.95 4.31
C ARG A 321 2.60 -22.09 5.78
N SER A 322 3.42 -23.08 6.12
CA SER A 322 3.80 -23.37 7.49
C SER A 322 5.09 -22.68 7.94
N VAL A 323 5.29 -22.59 9.26
CA VAL A 323 6.53 -22.07 9.85
C VAL A 323 7.70 -23.02 9.58
N GLU A 324 7.43 -24.32 9.54
CA GLU A 324 8.42 -25.37 9.26
C GLU A 324 8.95 -25.27 7.83
N GLU A 325 8.06 -25.05 6.86
CA GLU A 325 8.44 -24.82 5.47
C GLU A 325 9.27 -23.53 5.34
N SER A 326 8.86 -22.43 5.99
CA SER A 326 9.60 -21.16 5.99
C SER A 326 11.03 -21.33 6.55
N LYS A 327 11.17 -22.07 7.65
CA LYS A 327 12.48 -22.42 8.22
C LYS A 327 13.32 -23.25 7.25
N ALA A 328 12.72 -24.20 6.54
CA ALA A 328 13.43 -25.05 5.59
C ALA A 328 14.03 -24.26 4.41
N ILE A 329 13.42 -23.13 4.00
CA ILE A 329 13.97 -22.25 2.95
C ILE A 329 15.37 -21.74 3.35
N ASN A 330 15.60 -21.50 4.64
CA ASN A 330 16.89 -21.03 5.15
C ASN A 330 17.99 -22.10 4.96
N ASP A 331 17.64 -23.38 4.91
CA ASP A 331 18.62 -24.44 4.71
C ASP A 331 19.01 -24.66 3.24
N VAL A 332 18.29 -24.04 2.30
CA VAL A 332 18.55 -24.13 0.86
C VAL A 332 19.93 -23.56 0.52
N LYS A 333 20.81 -24.42 -0.02
CA LYS A 333 22.20 -24.08 -0.41
C LYS A 333 22.35 -23.68 -1.87
N LYS A 334 21.38 -24.01 -2.72
CA LYS A 334 21.36 -23.62 -4.14
C LYS A 334 20.89 -22.17 -4.26
N SER A 335 21.27 -21.49 -5.35
CA SER A 335 20.70 -20.19 -5.70
C SER A 335 19.19 -20.28 -5.81
N CYS A 336 18.50 -19.33 -5.18
CA CYS A 336 17.04 -19.25 -5.17
C CYS A 336 16.59 -17.80 -5.08
N ILE A 337 15.30 -17.57 -5.36
CA ILE A 337 14.63 -16.29 -5.16
C ILE A 337 13.62 -16.46 -4.02
N ILE A 338 13.61 -15.55 -3.05
CA ILE A 338 12.72 -15.58 -1.90
C ILE A 338 11.93 -14.28 -1.88
N ILE A 339 10.62 -14.36 -2.12
CA ILE A 339 9.69 -13.23 -2.01
C ILE A 339 8.97 -13.38 -0.67
N SER A 340 9.14 -12.41 0.23
CA SER A 340 8.56 -12.50 1.57
C SER A 340 8.12 -11.15 2.11
N ALA A 341 7.04 -11.15 2.89
CA ALA A 341 6.53 -9.98 3.58
C ALA A 341 7.29 -9.72 4.89
N SER A 342 7.41 -8.47 5.35
CA SER A 342 6.80 -7.23 4.83
C SER A 342 7.71 -6.42 3.89
N GLY A 343 7.12 -5.71 2.92
CA GLY A 343 7.83 -4.98 1.87
C GLY A 343 8.67 -3.77 2.31
N MET A 344 8.59 -3.38 3.59
CA MET A 344 9.45 -2.37 4.20
C MET A 344 10.42 -2.94 5.27
N ILE A 345 10.45 -4.26 5.43
CA ILE A 345 11.31 -4.95 6.41
C ILE A 345 10.99 -4.47 7.86
N SER A 346 9.74 -4.14 8.13
CA SER A 346 9.30 -3.71 9.47
C SER A 346 9.15 -4.90 10.42
N GLY A 347 8.68 -6.04 9.88
CA GLY A 347 8.40 -7.28 10.59
C GLY A 347 8.14 -8.44 9.63
N GLY A 348 7.74 -9.59 10.18
CA GLY A 348 7.36 -10.79 9.43
C GLY A 348 8.54 -11.70 9.06
N ARG A 349 8.23 -12.74 8.27
CA ARG A 349 9.16 -13.85 7.94
C ARG A 349 10.41 -13.40 7.20
N VAL A 350 10.34 -12.30 6.44
CA VAL A 350 11.48 -11.71 5.72
C VAL A 350 12.68 -11.42 6.64
N LEU A 351 12.43 -11.08 7.92
CA LEU A 351 13.49 -10.83 8.89
C LEU A 351 14.36 -12.08 9.13
N HIS A 352 13.75 -13.27 9.17
CA HIS A 352 14.49 -14.53 9.35
C HIS A 352 15.37 -14.83 8.14
N HIS A 353 14.88 -14.62 6.92
CA HIS A 353 15.69 -14.78 5.71
C HIS A 353 16.84 -13.78 5.66
N LEU A 354 16.60 -12.51 6.04
CA LEU A 354 17.64 -11.49 6.02
C LEU A 354 18.74 -11.75 7.06
N VAL A 355 18.41 -12.21 8.27
CA VAL A 355 19.43 -12.61 9.28
C VAL A 355 20.45 -13.58 8.68
N GLN A 356 20.00 -14.49 7.82
CA GLN A 356 20.89 -15.48 7.21
C GLN A 356 21.55 -15.01 5.91
N ARG A 357 20.83 -14.28 5.05
CA ARG A 357 21.27 -13.97 3.68
C ARG A 357 22.03 -12.65 3.56
N LEU A 358 21.74 -11.69 4.43
CA LEU A 358 22.31 -10.34 4.36
C LEU A 358 23.85 -10.30 4.59
N PRO A 359 24.46 -11.16 5.43
CA PRO A 359 25.92 -11.17 5.62
C PRO A 359 26.75 -11.62 4.42
N ASP A 360 26.18 -12.40 3.49
CA ASP A 360 26.94 -13.03 2.40
C ASP A 360 26.93 -12.17 1.13
N PRO A 361 28.10 -11.71 0.64
CA PRO A 361 28.19 -10.83 -0.54
C PRO A 361 27.79 -11.48 -1.86
N ARG A 362 27.61 -12.81 -1.89
CA ARG A 362 27.04 -13.47 -3.06
C ARG A 362 25.57 -13.17 -3.22
N ASN A 363 24.85 -12.85 -2.14
CA ASN A 363 23.41 -12.62 -2.20
C ASN A 363 23.07 -11.21 -2.70
N ALA A 364 21.78 -10.99 -2.97
CA ALA A 364 21.23 -9.67 -3.21
C ALA A 364 19.89 -9.49 -2.48
N VAL A 365 19.58 -8.24 -2.13
CA VAL A 365 18.27 -7.83 -1.63
C VAL A 365 17.69 -6.79 -2.59
N ILE A 366 16.50 -7.05 -3.15
CA ILE A 366 15.82 -6.14 -4.07
C ILE A 366 14.78 -5.32 -3.31
N LEU A 367 14.97 -4.01 -3.24
CA LEU A 367 14.00 -3.06 -2.69
C LEU A 367 13.16 -2.49 -3.83
N ALA A 368 11.92 -2.95 -3.93
CA ALA A 368 11.06 -2.74 -5.11
C ALA A 368 9.98 -1.65 -4.92
N GLY A 369 10.20 -0.67 -4.06
CA GLY A 369 9.24 0.43 -3.84
C GLY A 369 9.44 1.11 -2.50
N PHE A 370 8.47 1.91 -2.08
CA PHE A 370 8.68 2.94 -1.06
C PHE A 370 9.12 2.34 0.28
N GLN A 371 10.13 2.96 0.88
CA GLN A 371 10.66 2.61 2.18
C GLN A 371 10.47 3.79 3.12
N ALA A 372 9.49 3.68 4.02
CA ALA A 372 9.18 4.75 4.96
C ALA A 372 10.34 5.02 5.93
N GLU A 373 10.50 6.30 6.30
CA GLU A 373 11.46 6.70 7.33
C GLU A 373 11.34 5.86 8.60
N GLY A 374 12.48 5.46 9.15
CA GLY A 374 12.57 4.63 10.36
C GLY A 374 12.40 3.12 10.14
N THR A 375 12.15 2.67 8.91
CA THR A 375 12.11 1.24 8.58
C THR A 375 13.50 0.67 8.28
N ARG A 376 13.67 -0.65 8.42
CA ARG A 376 14.94 -1.33 8.08
C ARG A 376 15.21 -1.30 6.59
N GLY A 377 14.17 -1.36 5.75
CA GLY A 377 14.33 -1.23 4.31
C GLY A 377 14.84 0.15 3.91
N ARG A 378 14.41 1.21 4.60
CA ARG A 378 14.97 2.56 4.40
C ARG A 378 16.44 2.63 4.82
N ALA A 379 16.80 2.01 5.94
CA ALA A 379 18.20 1.95 6.37
C ALA A 379 19.10 1.22 5.33
N LEU A 380 18.61 0.14 4.71
CA LEU A 380 19.33 -0.52 3.61
C LEU A 380 19.46 0.37 2.38
N GLN A 381 18.38 1.06 2.01
CA GLN A 381 18.36 2.02 0.90
C GLN A 381 19.41 3.13 1.09
N GLU A 382 19.57 3.61 2.31
CA GLU A 382 20.55 4.65 2.68
C GLU A 382 21.97 4.10 2.92
N GLY A 383 22.20 2.82 2.65
CA GLY A 383 23.53 2.22 2.65
C GLY A 383 24.06 1.78 4.01
N ALA A 384 23.18 1.50 4.97
CA ALA A 384 23.55 0.97 6.29
C ALA A 384 24.46 -0.27 6.18
N LYS A 385 25.47 -0.34 7.05
CA LYS A 385 26.45 -1.45 7.09
C LYS A 385 26.03 -2.58 8.03
N SER A 386 25.05 -2.34 8.89
CA SER A 386 24.40 -3.35 9.72
C SER A 386 22.94 -2.99 9.95
N LEU A 387 22.12 -4.00 10.22
CA LEU A 387 20.74 -3.84 10.66
C LEU A 387 20.52 -4.51 12.01
N LYS A 388 19.76 -3.86 12.90
CA LYS A 388 19.32 -4.48 14.15
C LYS A 388 18.07 -5.33 13.94
N ILE A 389 18.18 -6.65 14.02
CA ILE A 389 17.09 -7.62 13.84
C ILE A 389 17.06 -8.56 15.05
N TYR A 390 15.90 -8.70 15.73
CA TYR A 390 15.74 -9.49 16.97
C TYR A 390 16.82 -9.22 18.04
N GLY A 391 17.12 -7.93 18.27
CA GLY A 391 18.13 -7.51 19.23
C GLY A 391 19.59 -7.66 18.76
N GLN A 392 19.85 -8.30 17.62
CA GLN A 392 21.19 -8.59 17.10
C GLN A 392 21.58 -7.67 15.94
N ASP A 393 22.85 -7.29 15.85
CA ASP A 393 23.41 -6.59 14.70
C ASP A 393 23.78 -7.57 13.58
N VAL A 394 23.07 -7.49 12.45
CA VAL A 394 23.30 -8.30 11.26
C VAL A 394 24.11 -7.47 10.24
N PRO A 395 25.31 -7.89 9.82
CA PRO A 395 26.11 -7.14 8.85
C PRO A 395 25.48 -7.17 7.45
N VAL A 396 25.64 -6.07 6.72
CA VAL A 396 25.19 -5.92 5.32
C VAL A 396 26.36 -6.19 4.39
N GLY A 397 26.49 -7.45 3.96
CA GLY A 397 27.44 -7.89 2.94
C GLY A 397 26.83 -8.06 1.55
N ALA A 398 25.54 -8.41 1.48
CA ALA A 398 24.79 -8.62 0.25
C ALA A 398 24.66 -7.34 -0.59
N GLU A 399 24.51 -7.52 -1.91
CA GLU A 399 24.20 -6.43 -2.85
C GLU A 399 22.79 -5.89 -2.57
N ILE A 400 22.66 -4.60 -2.26
CA ILE A 400 21.35 -3.94 -2.14
C ILE A 400 21.01 -3.30 -3.48
N VAL A 401 19.89 -3.70 -4.08
CA VAL A 401 19.45 -3.21 -5.39
C VAL A 401 18.11 -2.53 -5.26
N GLU A 402 18.03 -1.28 -5.68
CA GLU A 402 16.76 -0.56 -5.77
C GLU A 402 16.13 -0.77 -7.14
N MET A 403 14.85 -1.12 -7.14
CA MET A 403 14.09 -1.40 -8.35
C MET A 403 12.79 -0.61 -8.36
N GLY A 404 12.93 0.72 -8.46
CA GLY A 404 11.80 1.67 -8.40
C GLY A 404 10.74 1.45 -9.49
N GLN A 405 11.11 0.81 -10.61
CA GLN A 405 10.18 0.44 -11.69
C GLN A 405 9.01 -0.45 -11.21
N PHE A 406 9.16 -1.16 -10.10
CA PHE A 406 8.12 -2.01 -9.49
C PHE A 406 7.29 -1.29 -8.42
N SER A 407 7.47 0.02 -8.24
CA SER A 407 6.62 0.81 -7.36
C SER A 407 5.15 0.73 -7.80
N ALA A 408 4.27 0.59 -6.82
CA ALA A 408 2.81 0.63 -7.03
C ALA A 408 2.26 2.07 -7.07
N HIS A 409 3.07 3.09 -6.79
CA HIS A 409 2.66 4.50 -6.86
C HIS A 409 3.24 5.20 -8.07
N ALA A 410 2.51 6.15 -8.63
CA ALA A 410 2.93 7.07 -9.67
C ALA A 410 4.17 7.89 -9.24
N GLY A 411 5.10 8.09 -10.18
CA GLY A 411 6.17 9.08 -10.05
C GLY A 411 5.65 10.51 -10.22
N LYS A 412 6.51 11.51 -10.00
CA LYS A 412 6.14 12.93 -10.11
C LYS A 412 5.49 13.27 -11.45
N SER A 413 6.06 12.85 -12.59
CA SER A 413 5.49 13.16 -13.90
C SER A 413 4.18 12.44 -14.18
N GLU A 414 4.00 11.22 -13.65
CA GLU A 414 2.75 10.46 -13.73
C GLU A 414 1.65 11.12 -12.88
N LEU A 415 1.97 11.60 -11.68
CA LEU A 415 1.04 12.41 -10.87
C LEU A 415 0.64 13.70 -11.60
N LEU A 416 1.60 14.42 -12.20
CA LEU A 416 1.30 15.60 -13.02
C LEU A 416 0.50 15.26 -14.28
N HIS A 417 0.66 14.07 -14.85
CA HIS A 417 -0.19 13.58 -15.94
C HIS A 417 -1.63 13.42 -15.46
N TRP A 418 -1.83 12.67 -14.37
CA TRP A 418 -3.15 12.44 -13.78
C TRP A 418 -3.89 13.75 -13.47
N LEU A 419 -3.17 14.75 -12.94
CA LEU A 419 -3.71 16.09 -12.67
C LEU A 419 -4.08 16.86 -13.95
N THR A 420 -3.37 16.65 -15.06
CA THR A 420 -3.64 17.34 -16.33
C THR A 420 -5.01 16.95 -16.91
N ALA A 421 -5.50 15.76 -16.60
CA ALA A 421 -6.78 15.26 -17.09
C ALA A 421 -7.99 15.81 -16.31
N LEU A 422 -7.79 16.58 -15.23
CA LEU A 422 -8.89 17.27 -14.55
C LEU A 422 -9.48 18.36 -15.48
N PRO A 423 -10.82 18.45 -15.60
CA PRO A 423 -11.46 19.33 -16.58
C PRO A 423 -11.31 20.82 -16.25
N ALA A 424 -11.07 21.15 -14.98
CA ALA A 424 -10.89 22.50 -14.49
C ALA A 424 -9.96 22.53 -13.28
N PRO A 425 -9.27 23.65 -13.03
CA PRO A 425 -8.49 23.86 -11.81
C PRO A 425 -9.33 23.68 -10.55
N PRO A 426 -8.89 22.85 -9.58
CA PRO A 426 -9.51 22.82 -8.26
C PRO A 426 -9.39 24.19 -7.58
N ARG A 427 -10.40 24.59 -6.79
CA ARG A 427 -10.31 25.84 -6.02
C ARG A 427 -9.17 25.78 -5.00
N GLN A 428 -8.94 24.59 -4.45
CA GLN A 428 -7.84 24.30 -3.55
C GLN A 428 -7.37 22.85 -3.71
N THR A 429 -6.06 22.65 -3.76
CA THR A 429 -5.42 21.33 -3.72
C THR A 429 -4.65 21.16 -2.40
N TYR A 430 -4.80 20.01 -1.76
CA TYR A 430 -4.01 19.61 -0.59
C TYR A 430 -3.21 18.36 -0.90
N LEU A 431 -1.91 18.42 -0.61
CA LEU A 431 -1.01 17.29 -0.77
C LEU A 431 -0.89 16.52 0.53
N THR A 432 -1.20 15.23 0.45
CA THR A 432 -1.19 14.25 1.54
C THR A 432 -0.35 13.05 1.13
N HIS A 433 -0.26 12.03 1.99
CA HIS A 433 0.34 10.74 1.68
C HIS A 433 1.73 10.87 1.04
N GLY A 434 2.62 11.57 1.73
CA GLY A 434 3.94 11.94 1.25
C GLY A 434 4.78 12.54 2.37
N GLU A 435 6.08 12.29 2.35
CA GLU A 435 7.01 13.02 3.21
C GLU A 435 7.00 14.50 2.85
N THR A 436 7.29 15.37 3.82
CA THR A 436 7.18 16.83 3.65
C THR A 436 7.94 17.35 2.41
N ALA A 437 9.15 16.82 2.15
CA ALA A 437 9.94 17.20 0.98
C ALA A 437 9.27 16.80 -0.34
N ALA A 438 8.71 15.58 -0.43
CA ALA A 438 7.99 15.09 -1.60
C ALA A 438 6.73 15.90 -1.88
N ALA A 439 5.94 16.19 -0.83
CA ALA A 439 4.76 17.04 -0.93
C ALA A 439 5.13 18.47 -1.37
N GLN A 440 6.18 19.08 -0.81
CA GLN A 440 6.62 20.43 -1.21
C GLN A 440 7.13 20.48 -2.66
N ALA A 441 7.84 19.45 -3.11
CA ALA A 441 8.33 19.37 -4.48
C ALA A 441 7.18 19.26 -5.49
N LEU A 442 6.15 18.46 -5.18
CA LEU A 442 4.95 18.37 -6.02
C LEU A 442 4.11 19.66 -5.95
N GLN A 443 4.01 20.30 -4.77
CA GLN A 443 3.36 21.60 -4.62
C GLN A 443 3.95 22.63 -5.58
N ALA A 444 5.29 22.75 -5.58
CA ALA A 444 6.01 23.66 -6.44
C ALA A 444 5.73 23.34 -7.92
N ALA A 445 5.78 22.06 -8.31
CA ALA A 445 5.52 21.64 -9.68
C ALA A 445 4.08 21.94 -10.14
N ILE A 446 3.09 21.74 -9.27
CA ILE A 446 1.68 22.07 -9.54
C ILE A 446 1.51 23.58 -9.71
N THR A 447 2.09 24.38 -8.81
CA THR A 447 2.02 25.84 -8.88
C THR A 447 2.75 26.39 -10.11
N GLU A 448 3.86 25.78 -10.52
CA GLU A 448 4.60 26.17 -11.72
C GLU A 448 3.83 25.83 -13.01
N LYS A 449 3.41 24.56 -13.14
CA LYS A 449 2.79 24.02 -14.36
C LYS A 449 1.35 24.51 -14.55
N PHE A 450 0.54 24.49 -13.49
CA PHE A 450 -0.90 24.72 -13.60
C PHE A 450 -1.38 26.03 -12.98
N ARG A 451 -0.53 26.73 -12.21
CA ARG A 451 -0.91 27.93 -11.44
C ARG A 451 -2.04 27.69 -10.43
N TRP A 452 -2.23 26.44 -10.00
CA TRP A 452 -3.24 26.08 -9.01
C TRP A 452 -2.82 26.49 -7.60
N LYS A 453 -3.80 26.71 -6.74
CA LYS A 453 -3.58 26.83 -5.30
C LYS A 453 -3.35 25.44 -4.71
N ALA A 454 -2.09 25.16 -4.37
CA ALA A 454 -1.70 23.91 -3.72
C ALA A 454 -1.10 24.20 -2.34
N ALA A 455 -1.42 23.37 -1.36
CA ALA A 455 -0.86 23.43 -0.01
C ALA A 455 -0.48 22.02 0.47
N VAL A 456 0.58 21.92 1.26
CA VAL A 456 0.89 20.67 1.97
C VAL A 456 -0.05 20.56 3.17
N ALA A 457 -0.79 19.47 3.28
CA ALA A 457 -1.68 19.22 4.40
C ALA A 457 -0.89 19.07 5.70
N ARG A 458 -1.47 19.53 6.81
CA ARG A 458 -0.87 19.44 8.14
C ARG A 458 -1.74 18.57 9.02
N TYR A 459 -1.08 17.71 9.81
CA TYR A 459 -1.76 16.81 10.73
C TYR A 459 -2.61 17.61 11.74
N MET A 460 -3.88 17.22 11.88
CA MET A 460 -4.92 17.82 12.71
C MET A 460 -5.46 19.18 12.23
N ASP A 461 -4.97 19.72 11.11
CA ASP A 461 -5.54 20.94 10.55
C ASP A 461 -6.94 20.68 9.98
N SER A 462 -7.79 21.70 10.10
CA SER A 462 -9.17 21.73 9.66
C SER A 462 -9.36 22.85 8.64
N VAL A 463 -9.94 22.54 7.48
CA VAL A 463 -10.13 23.48 6.38
C VAL A 463 -11.58 23.49 5.89
N PRO A 464 -12.11 24.64 5.46
CA PRO A 464 -13.43 24.70 4.82
C PRO A 464 -13.39 24.02 3.45
N VAL A 465 -14.50 23.39 3.06
CA VAL A 465 -14.62 22.66 1.79
C VAL A 465 -15.55 23.38 0.82
N GLY A 466 -16.47 24.22 1.32
CA GLY A 466 -17.39 25.06 0.53
C GLY A 466 -17.37 26.53 0.97
N GLU A 467 -18.09 27.38 0.22
CA GLU A 467 -18.31 28.82 0.51
C GLU A 467 -19.50 29.11 1.43
#